data_AF-A0A7W1QYA7-F1
#
_entry.id   AF-A0A7W1QYA7-F1
#
_cell.length_a   1.000
_cell.length_b   1.000
_cell.length_c   1.000
_cell.angle_alpha   90.00
_cell.angle_beta   90.00
_cell.angle_gamma   90.00
#
_symmetry.space_group_name_H-M   'P 1'
#
loop_
_entity.id
_entity.type
_entity.pdbx_description
1 polymer ?
#
loop_
_entity_poly.entity_id
_entity_poly.type
_entity_poly.pdbx_seq_one_letter_code
_entity_poly.pdbx_strand_id
1 'polypeptide(L)'
;MVKTILLFLFLFVPTLAQVKLVPHKITLKNGKAFNLNLPAEYEIIPAAEGLKRVRFFAKSPDGRIFVTDMYDLTDNAKGTVYILDGFDAETGKFGKITPYLINLKNPNSVQFYKDEKGQDWLYLAETDKLTRRKFTKGETAPTDTKPQTLATFPDYGLSYKYGGWHLTRTIAFSPTGKLYVSVGSSCNACKE
;
A
#
# COMPACT_ATOMS: atom_id res chain seq x y z
N MET A 1 23.18 -62.47 31.01
CA MET A 1 22.13 -62.09 30.04
C MET A 1 22.17 -60.58 29.87
N VAL A 2 22.73 -60.09 28.76
CA VAL A 2 22.77 -58.64 28.45
C VAL A 2 21.49 -58.30 27.69
N LYS A 3 20.62 -57.48 28.28
CA LYS A 3 19.41 -56.97 27.61
C LYS A 3 19.79 -55.77 26.75
N THR A 4 19.85 -55.97 25.45
CA THR A 4 19.99 -54.89 24.47
C THR A 4 18.67 -54.12 24.40
N ILE A 5 18.65 -52.86 24.85
CA ILE A 5 17.51 -51.95 24.67
C ILE A 5 17.65 -51.29 23.30
N LEU A 6 16.73 -51.58 22.39
CA LEU A 6 16.65 -50.95 21.07
C LEU A 6 15.89 -49.61 21.22
N LEU A 7 16.60 -48.49 21.08
CA LEU A 7 16.00 -47.15 21.10
C LEU A 7 15.53 -46.80 19.67
N PHE A 8 14.21 -46.79 19.44
CA PHE A 8 13.64 -46.34 18.17
C PHE A 8 13.57 -44.81 18.14
N LEU A 9 14.44 -44.19 17.36
CA LEU A 9 14.39 -42.76 17.07
C LEU A 9 13.34 -42.51 15.97
N PHE A 10 12.16 -42.02 16.33
CA PHE A 10 11.16 -41.58 15.36
C PHE A 10 11.55 -40.21 14.80
N LEU A 11 12.07 -40.19 13.58
CA LEU A 11 12.22 -38.98 12.78
C LEU A 11 10.82 -38.52 12.34
N PHE A 12 10.22 -37.58 13.07
CA PHE A 12 9.07 -36.84 12.60
C PHE A 12 9.52 -35.92 11.46
N VAL A 13 9.25 -36.32 10.22
CA VAL A 13 9.31 -35.43 9.07
C VAL A 13 7.96 -34.71 9.02
N PRO A 14 7.87 -33.40 9.34
CA PRO A 14 6.62 -32.69 9.20
C PRO A 14 6.29 -32.62 7.71
N THR A 15 5.30 -33.40 7.28
CA THR A 15 4.66 -33.20 5.99
C THR A 15 3.91 -31.88 6.09
N LEU A 16 4.44 -30.81 5.49
CA LEU A 16 3.67 -29.59 5.26
C LEU A 16 2.53 -29.98 4.32
N ALA A 17 1.36 -30.27 4.90
CA ALA A 17 0.15 -30.50 4.13
C ALA A 17 -0.11 -29.27 3.28
N GLN A 18 -0.32 -29.46 1.98
CA GLN A 18 -0.65 -28.36 1.09
C GLN A 18 -1.93 -27.68 1.61
N VAL A 19 -1.83 -26.38 1.85
CA VAL A 19 -2.94 -25.60 2.38
C VAL A 19 -4.12 -25.69 1.42
N LYS A 20 -5.24 -26.24 1.89
CA LYS A 20 -6.46 -26.40 1.09
C LYS A 20 -7.13 -25.03 0.97
N LEU A 21 -7.19 -24.52 -0.26
CA LEU A 21 -7.92 -23.30 -0.55
C LEU A 21 -9.39 -23.60 -0.79
N VAL A 22 -10.27 -22.78 -0.24
CA VAL A 22 -11.72 -22.85 -0.42
C VAL A 22 -12.24 -21.52 -0.98
N PRO A 23 -13.30 -21.54 -1.81
CA PRO A 23 -13.87 -20.33 -2.35
C PRO A 23 -14.61 -19.53 -1.26
N HIS A 24 -14.23 -18.28 -1.09
CA HIS A 24 -14.92 -17.29 -0.27
C HIS A 24 -15.63 -16.28 -1.16
N LYS A 25 -16.97 -16.24 -1.05
CA LYS A 25 -17.80 -15.33 -1.84
C LYS A 25 -17.76 -13.92 -1.26
N ILE A 26 -17.38 -12.98 -2.10
CA ILE A 26 -17.39 -11.55 -1.80
C ILE A 26 -18.55 -10.91 -2.56
N THR A 27 -19.35 -10.11 -1.86
CA THR A 27 -20.42 -9.29 -2.44
C THR A 27 -20.13 -7.82 -2.16
N LEU A 28 -20.09 -7.01 -3.21
CA LEU A 28 -19.86 -5.57 -3.12
C LEU A 28 -21.19 -4.81 -2.99
N LYS A 29 -21.14 -3.55 -2.55
CA LYS A 29 -22.31 -2.66 -2.41
C LYS A 29 -23.08 -2.46 -3.72
N ASN A 30 -22.38 -2.55 -4.86
CA ASN A 30 -23.01 -2.43 -6.19
C ASN A 30 -23.65 -3.73 -6.70
N GLY A 31 -23.74 -4.77 -5.86
CA GLY A 31 -24.33 -6.06 -6.20
C GLY A 31 -23.42 -7.00 -6.98
N LYS A 32 -22.21 -6.58 -7.38
CA LYS A 32 -21.23 -7.48 -7.98
C LYS A 32 -20.77 -8.51 -6.95
N ALA A 33 -20.63 -9.75 -7.38
CA ALA A 33 -20.11 -10.82 -6.55
C ALA A 33 -19.05 -11.64 -7.30
N PHE A 34 -18.06 -12.11 -6.57
CA PHE A 34 -16.98 -12.96 -7.07
C PHE A 34 -16.43 -13.83 -5.93
N ASN A 35 -15.67 -14.87 -6.26
CA ASN A 35 -15.01 -15.72 -5.26
C ASN A 35 -13.50 -15.45 -5.25
N LEU A 36 -12.91 -15.45 -4.07
CA LEU A 36 -11.47 -15.57 -3.89
C LEU A 36 -11.16 -16.87 -3.14
N ASN A 37 -10.10 -17.56 -3.53
CA ASN A 37 -9.70 -18.81 -2.88
C ASN A 37 -8.68 -18.51 -1.78
N LEU A 38 -9.01 -18.81 -0.53
CA LEU A 38 -8.13 -18.64 0.63
C LEU A 38 -8.15 -19.91 1.48
N PRO A 39 -7.19 -20.12 2.40
CA PRO A 39 -7.30 -21.20 3.37
C PRO A 39 -8.55 -21.02 4.22
N ALA A 40 -9.17 -22.13 4.63
CA ALA A 40 -10.49 -22.14 5.27
C ALA A 40 -10.55 -21.40 6.61
N GLU A 41 -9.40 -21.20 7.25
CA GLU A 41 -9.23 -20.49 8.51
C GLU A 41 -9.08 -18.97 8.37
N TYR A 42 -9.08 -18.44 7.14
CA TYR A 42 -9.00 -16.99 6.88
C TYR A 42 -10.32 -16.43 6.37
N GLU A 43 -10.54 -15.16 6.70
CA GLU A 43 -11.62 -14.36 6.17
C GLU A 43 -11.08 -13.25 5.26
N ILE A 44 -11.89 -12.83 4.28
CA ILE A 44 -11.62 -11.67 3.44
C ILE A 44 -12.87 -10.79 3.33
N ILE A 45 -12.73 -9.52 3.68
CA ILE A 45 -13.82 -8.55 3.71
C ILE A 45 -13.41 -7.30 2.90
N PRO A 46 -14.31 -6.73 2.07
CA PRO A 46 -14.13 -5.40 1.51
C PRO A 46 -14.14 -4.34 2.64
N ALA A 47 -12.95 -3.94 3.11
CA ALA A 47 -12.82 -2.98 4.21
C ALA A 47 -13.24 -1.55 3.82
N ALA A 48 -13.07 -1.18 2.55
CA ALA A 48 -13.51 0.07 1.95
C ALA A 48 -13.88 -0.13 0.48
N GLU A 49 -14.86 0.61 -0.02
CA GLU A 49 -15.37 0.54 -1.40
C GLU A 49 -15.59 1.94 -1.97
N GLY A 50 -15.71 2.05 -3.30
CA GLY A 50 -15.97 3.33 -4.00
C GLY A 50 -14.71 4.10 -4.41
N LEU A 51 -13.53 3.59 -4.05
CA LEU A 51 -12.24 4.06 -4.56
C LEU A 51 -12.05 3.63 -6.03
N LYS A 52 -11.11 4.27 -6.73
CA LYS A 52 -10.88 4.05 -8.17
C LYS A 52 -9.71 3.08 -8.40
N ARG A 53 -8.48 3.60 -8.46
CA ARG A 53 -7.27 2.84 -8.80
C ARG A 53 -6.30 2.85 -7.63
N VAL A 54 -6.74 2.21 -6.54
CA VAL A 54 -5.98 2.11 -5.29
C VAL A 54 -4.61 1.49 -5.49
N ARG A 55 -3.61 2.01 -4.79
CA ARG A 55 -2.23 1.52 -4.77
C ARG A 55 -1.79 1.16 -3.36
N PHE A 56 -0.82 1.87 -2.81
CA PHE A 56 -0.28 1.59 -1.47
C PHE A 56 -1.07 2.34 -0.39
N PHE A 57 -0.88 1.90 0.84
CA PHE A 57 -1.41 2.56 2.02
C PHE A 57 -0.40 2.54 3.14
N ALA A 58 -0.57 3.44 4.10
CA ALA A 58 0.19 3.46 5.34
C ALA A 58 -0.70 3.83 6.53
N LYS A 59 -0.39 3.25 7.69
CA LYS A 59 -0.99 3.66 8.95
C LYS A 59 -0.32 4.94 9.45
N SER A 60 -1.11 5.96 9.75
CA SER A 60 -0.62 7.22 10.30
C SER A 60 -0.26 7.09 11.79
N PRO A 61 0.52 8.04 12.35
CA PRO A 61 0.85 8.11 13.78
C PRO A 61 -0.34 8.22 14.74
N ASP A 62 -1.54 8.52 14.24
CA ASP A 62 -2.80 8.51 14.99
C ASP A 62 -3.69 7.28 14.69
N GLY A 63 -3.19 6.33 13.91
CA GLY A 63 -3.80 5.02 13.70
C GLY A 63 -4.75 4.90 12.52
N ARG A 64 -5.06 6.00 11.83
CA ARG A 64 -5.87 6.01 10.60
C ARG A 64 -5.09 5.41 9.43
N ILE A 65 -5.77 5.04 8.36
CA ILE A 65 -5.12 4.53 7.14
C ILE A 65 -5.16 5.60 6.06
N PHE A 66 -4.01 5.91 5.47
CA PHE A 66 -3.92 6.76 4.29
C PHE A 66 -3.67 5.88 3.08
N VAL A 67 -4.51 5.98 2.05
CA VAL A 67 -4.43 5.16 0.83
C VAL A 67 -4.31 6.05 -0.40
N THR A 68 -3.41 5.68 -1.31
CA THR A 68 -3.22 6.38 -2.59
C THR A 68 -4.12 5.80 -3.68
N ASP A 69 -4.62 6.68 -4.55
CA ASP A 69 -5.52 6.36 -5.66
C ASP A 69 -5.07 7.12 -6.93
N MET A 70 -4.72 6.38 -7.99
CA MET A 70 -4.23 6.93 -9.27
C MET A 70 -5.36 7.24 -10.27
N TYR A 71 -6.61 7.35 -9.84
CA TYR A 71 -7.80 7.61 -10.68
C TYR A 71 -8.07 6.52 -11.74
N ASP A 72 -7.40 6.51 -12.89
CA ASP A 72 -7.51 5.46 -13.92
C ASP A 72 -6.22 5.31 -14.75
N LEU A 73 -6.27 4.62 -15.90
CA LEU A 73 -5.10 4.40 -16.78
C LEU A 73 -4.91 5.51 -17.83
N THR A 74 -5.89 6.38 -18.00
CA THR A 74 -5.94 7.43 -19.02
C THR A 74 -5.61 8.82 -18.45
N ASP A 75 -5.68 8.96 -17.13
CA ASP A 75 -5.39 10.17 -16.40
C ASP A 75 -4.11 10.04 -15.57
N ASN A 76 -3.45 11.16 -15.32
CA ASN A 76 -2.30 11.23 -14.43
C ASN A 76 -2.34 12.43 -13.49
N ALA A 77 -3.45 13.16 -13.37
CA ALA A 77 -3.51 14.45 -12.67
C ALA A 77 -4.65 14.54 -11.64
N LYS A 78 -5.57 13.58 -11.60
CA LYS A 78 -6.73 13.52 -10.70
C LYS A 78 -6.52 12.55 -9.54
N GLY A 79 -5.28 12.14 -9.31
CA GLY A 79 -4.94 11.25 -8.22
C GLY A 79 -5.31 11.83 -6.87
N THR A 80 -5.63 10.97 -5.91
CA THR A 80 -6.08 11.35 -4.58
C THR A 80 -5.38 10.51 -3.52
N VAL A 81 -5.09 11.10 -2.36
CA VAL A 81 -4.84 10.34 -1.12
C VAL A 81 -6.09 10.45 -0.27
N TYR A 82 -6.63 9.32 0.15
CA TYR A 82 -7.78 9.25 1.06
C TYR A 82 -7.35 8.84 2.46
N ILE A 83 -8.08 9.32 3.47
CA ILE A 83 -8.06 8.80 4.83
C ILE A 83 -9.21 7.82 4.97
N LEU A 84 -8.90 6.60 5.41
CA LEU A 84 -9.87 5.63 5.91
C LEU A 84 -9.83 5.68 7.43
N ASP A 85 -10.98 5.97 8.04
CA ASP A 85 -11.12 6.22 9.46
C ASP A 85 -12.35 5.49 10.03
N GLY A 86 -12.39 5.35 11.35
CA GLY A 86 -13.46 4.64 12.07
C GLY A 86 -13.48 3.16 11.71
N PHE A 87 -12.34 2.47 11.85
CA PHE A 87 -12.28 1.03 11.66
C PHE A 87 -13.09 0.32 12.74
N ASP A 88 -14.04 -0.49 12.31
CA ASP A 88 -14.82 -1.37 13.16
C ASP A 88 -14.24 -2.78 13.09
N ALA A 89 -13.77 -3.28 14.23
CA ALA A 89 -13.13 -4.59 14.33
C ALA A 89 -14.12 -5.76 14.22
N GLU A 90 -15.40 -5.55 14.53
CA GLU A 90 -16.43 -6.58 14.40
C GLU A 90 -16.81 -6.79 12.94
N THR A 91 -16.91 -5.71 12.17
CA THR A 91 -17.31 -5.78 10.75
C THR A 91 -16.14 -5.77 9.78
N GLY A 92 -14.92 -5.45 10.24
CA GLY A 92 -13.72 -5.34 9.41
C GLY A 92 -13.73 -4.16 8.44
N LYS A 93 -14.53 -3.11 8.71
CA LYS A 93 -14.81 -2.01 7.76
C LYS A 93 -14.48 -0.64 8.32
N PHE A 94 -14.12 0.27 7.44
CA PHE A 94 -13.96 1.69 7.77
C PHE A 94 -15.29 2.44 7.65
N GLY A 95 -15.63 3.24 8.66
CA GLY A 95 -16.85 4.04 8.69
C GLY A 95 -16.78 5.33 7.86
N LYS A 96 -15.58 5.86 7.59
CA LYS A 96 -15.41 7.13 6.87
C LYS A 96 -14.26 7.10 5.88
N ILE A 97 -14.50 7.67 4.69
CA ILE A 97 -13.50 7.91 3.65
C ILE A 97 -13.43 9.42 3.40
N THR A 98 -12.27 10.03 3.61
CA THR A 98 -12.08 11.49 3.45
C THR A 98 -10.99 11.77 2.42
N PRO A 99 -11.24 12.52 1.33
CA PRO A 99 -10.18 13.02 0.46
C PRO A 99 -9.25 13.94 1.26
N TYR A 100 -7.96 13.63 1.30
CA TYR A 100 -6.95 14.38 2.05
C TYR A 100 -6.09 15.26 1.13
N LEU A 101 -5.59 14.68 0.05
CA LEU A 101 -4.85 15.38 -1.00
C LEU A 101 -5.50 15.04 -2.34
N ILE A 102 -5.74 16.04 -3.18
CA ILE A 102 -6.41 15.88 -4.48
C ILE A 102 -5.56 16.51 -5.59
N ASN A 103 -5.92 16.23 -6.84
CA ASN A 103 -5.24 16.72 -8.04
C ASN A 103 -3.75 16.34 -8.08
N LEU A 104 -3.44 15.12 -7.64
CA LEU A 104 -2.08 14.60 -7.54
C LEU A 104 -1.66 13.92 -8.84
N LYS A 105 -0.36 13.97 -9.12
CA LYS A 105 0.23 13.31 -10.26
C LYS A 105 0.50 11.84 -9.98
N ASN A 106 -0.51 11.00 -10.19
CA ASN A 106 -0.37 9.55 -10.08
C ASN A 106 0.25 9.10 -8.72
N PRO A 107 -0.38 9.45 -7.58
CA PRO A 107 0.16 9.14 -6.26
C PRO A 107 0.26 7.63 -6.10
N ASN A 108 1.48 7.14 -5.87
CA ASN A 108 1.73 5.70 -5.79
C ASN A 108 1.91 5.23 -4.36
N SER A 109 2.83 5.84 -3.61
CA SER A 109 3.22 5.39 -2.28
C SER A 109 3.13 6.52 -1.27
N VAL A 110 2.60 6.20 -0.09
CA VAL A 110 2.54 7.09 1.07
C VAL A 110 3.20 6.41 2.26
N GLN A 111 3.97 7.14 3.05
CA GLN A 111 4.61 6.65 4.27
C GLN A 111 4.62 7.74 5.34
N PHE A 112 4.70 7.31 6.59
CA PHE A 112 4.90 8.20 7.73
C PHE A 112 6.25 7.94 8.37
N TYR A 113 6.92 8.99 8.82
CA TYR A 113 8.16 8.89 9.56
C TYR A 113 8.26 10.00 10.60
N LYS A 114 8.70 9.63 11.80
CA LYS A 114 8.98 10.57 12.87
C LYS A 114 10.46 10.91 12.87
N ASP A 115 10.78 12.20 12.77
CA ASP A 115 12.18 12.63 12.84
C ASP A 115 12.71 12.63 14.28
N GLU A 116 14.02 12.87 14.42
CA GLU A 116 14.72 12.91 15.71
C GLU A 116 14.21 14.01 16.64
N LYS A 117 13.53 15.04 16.11
CA LYS A 117 12.92 16.13 16.88
C LYS A 117 11.49 15.79 17.31
N GLY A 118 10.99 14.60 16.99
CA GLY A 118 9.66 14.12 17.33
C GLY A 118 8.55 14.59 16.38
N GLN A 119 8.89 15.27 15.28
CA GLN A 119 7.90 15.70 14.28
C GLN A 119 7.50 14.51 13.41
N ASP A 120 6.20 14.26 13.34
CA ASP A 120 5.61 13.31 12.38
C ASP A 120 5.57 13.94 10.98
N TRP A 121 5.99 13.21 9.97
CA TRP A 121 5.99 13.65 8.57
C TRP A 121 5.21 12.66 7.71
N LEU A 122 4.47 13.19 6.74
CA LEU A 122 3.89 12.42 5.65
C LEU A 122 4.78 12.55 4.41
N TYR A 123 5.19 11.42 3.86
CA TYR A 123 5.94 11.33 2.60
C TYR A 123 5.01 10.81 1.52
N LEU A 124 5.00 11.48 0.38
CA LEU A 124 4.19 11.11 -0.77
C LEU A 124 5.07 11.02 -2.01
N ALA A 125 4.99 9.87 -2.67
CA ALA A 125 5.65 9.62 -3.93
C ALA A 125 4.63 9.65 -5.07
N GLU A 126 4.74 10.70 -5.87
CA GLU A 126 4.06 10.91 -7.15
C GLU A 126 4.98 10.46 -8.29
N THR A 127 4.47 10.39 -9.52
CA THR A 127 5.29 9.95 -10.66
C THR A 127 6.53 10.80 -10.86
N ASP A 128 6.41 12.12 -10.73
CA ASP A 128 7.43 13.12 -11.02
C ASP A 128 8.32 13.48 -9.83
N LYS A 129 7.89 13.17 -8.60
CA LYS A 129 8.58 13.64 -7.40
C LYS A 129 8.26 12.87 -6.14
N LEU A 130 9.19 12.97 -5.21
CA LEU A 130 8.99 12.65 -3.80
C LEU A 130 8.86 13.95 -3.01
N THR A 131 7.77 14.06 -2.26
CA THR A 131 7.54 15.20 -1.36
C THR A 131 7.36 14.74 0.09
N ARG A 132 7.55 15.68 1.02
CA ARG A 132 7.12 15.51 2.41
C ARG A 132 6.39 16.74 2.94
N ARG A 133 5.54 16.50 3.92
CA ARG A 133 4.78 17.53 4.66
C ARG A 133 4.79 17.21 6.14
N LYS A 134 4.68 18.24 6.98
CA LYS A 134 4.45 18.00 8.41
C LYS A 134 3.09 17.35 8.57
N PHE A 135 3.03 16.32 9.40
CA PHE A 135 1.77 15.68 9.75
C PHE A 135 1.36 16.09 11.17
N THR A 136 0.12 16.54 11.31
CA THR A 136 -0.50 16.82 12.61
C THR A 136 -1.58 15.78 12.87
N LYS A 137 -1.48 15.07 13.98
CA LYS A 137 -2.46 14.05 14.38
C LYS A 137 -3.87 14.66 14.41
N GLY A 138 -4.83 13.94 13.83
CA GLY A 138 -6.20 14.38 13.68
C GLY A 138 -6.46 15.32 12.49
N GLU A 139 -5.45 15.79 11.77
CA GLU A 139 -5.70 16.63 10.58
C GLU A 139 -6.45 15.83 9.51
N THR A 140 -7.42 16.47 8.86
CA THR A 140 -8.21 15.89 7.75
C THR A 140 -7.91 16.55 6.41
N ALA A 141 -7.06 17.58 6.42
CA ALA A 141 -6.47 18.24 5.26
C ALA A 141 -5.09 18.76 5.69
N PRO A 142 -4.11 18.86 4.78
CA PRO A 142 -2.79 19.36 5.12
C PRO A 142 -2.86 20.77 5.70
N THR A 143 -2.15 20.99 6.81
CA THR A 143 -2.01 22.33 7.41
C THR A 143 -1.17 23.30 6.58
N ASP A 144 -0.39 22.80 5.61
CA ASP A 144 0.46 23.60 4.72
C ASP A 144 -0.10 23.68 3.29
N THR A 145 0.27 24.74 2.57
CA THR A 145 -0.10 24.93 1.15
C THR A 145 0.97 24.46 0.16
N LYS A 146 2.20 24.20 0.63
CA LYS A 146 3.34 23.83 -0.21
C LYS A 146 4.17 22.73 0.45
N PRO A 147 4.18 21.50 -0.11
CA PRO A 147 5.03 20.45 0.39
C PRO A 147 6.51 20.73 0.09
N GLN A 148 7.40 20.11 0.86
CA GLN A 148 8.84 20.12 0.55
C GLN A 148 9.15 19.02 -0.48
N THR A 149 9.67 19.40 -1.65
CA THR A 149 10.23 18.44 -2.61
C THR A 149 11.58 17.93 -2.12
N LEU A 150 11.76 16.61 -2.10
CA LEU A 150 13.00 15.95 -1.68
C LEU A 150 13.79 15.41 -2.87
N ALA A 151 13.09 14.97 -3.91
CA ALA A 151 13.66 14.49 -5.15
C ALA A 151 12.65 14.66 -6.29
N THR A 152 13.17 14.81 -7.51
CA THR A 152 12.40 14.77 -8.76
C THR A 152 12.83 13.55 -9.57
N PHE A 153 11.93 13.05 -10.40
CA PHE A 153 12.12 11.86 -11.21
C PHE A 153 11.73 12.14 -12.66
N PRO A 154 12.32 11.43 -13.62
CA PRO A 154 11.77 11.34 -14.96
C PRO A 154 10.30 10.91 -14.89
N ASP A 155 9.44 11.67 -15.55
CA ASP A 155 8.00 11.45 -15.64
C ASP A 155 7.52 11.31 -17.10
N TYR A 156 8.47 11.28 -18.03
CA TYR A 156 8.27 10.96 -19.43
C TYR A 156 8.36 9.44 -19.65
N GLY A 157 7.62 8.94 -20.62
CA GLY A 157 7.57 7.54 -21.00
C GLY A 157 6.69 7.35 -22.24
N LEU A 158 6.90 6.26 -22.98
CA LEU A 158 6.00 5.91 -24.08
C LEU A 158 4.59 5.68 -23.53
N SER A 159 3.54 5.92 -24.32
CA SER A 159 2.16 5.62 -23.88
C SER A 159 2.02 4.17 -23.36
N TYR A 160 1.05 3.90 -22.48
CA TYR A 160 0.86 2.58 -21.86
C TYR A 160 0.72 1.47 -22.90
N LYS A 161 0.23 1.83 -24.09
CA LYS A 161 0.11 0.96 -25.27
C LYS A 161 1.46 0.47 -25.82
N TYR A 162 2.56 1.12 -25.49
CA TYR A 162 3.91 0.85 -26.00
C TYR A 162 4.90 0.48 -24.89
N GLY A 163 4.42 0.12 -23.69
CA GLY A 163 5.27 -0.40 -22.60
C GLY A 163 6.08 0.64 -21.82
N GLY A 164 5.81 1.95 -21.97
CA GLY A 164 6.56 3.02 -21.28
C GLY A 164 5.88 3.54 -20.02
N TRP A 165 5.53 2.68 -19.05
CA TRP A 165 4.69 3.10 -17.91
C TRP A 165 5.18 2.65 -16.53
N HIS A 166 6.49 2.55 -16.31
CA HIS A 166 7.01 2.42 -14.94
C HIS A 166 6.93 3.75 -14.18
N LEU A 167 5.72 4.26 -13.99
CA LEU A 167 5.41 5.56 -13.38
C LEU A 167 5.24 5.50 -11.86
N THR A 168 5.30 4.30 -11.28
CA THR A 168 5.15 4.08 -9.84
C THR A 168 6.45 4.37 -9.10
N ARG A 169 6.33 4.95 -7.91
CA ARG A 169 7.45 5.28 -7.02
C ARG A 169 7.14 4.69 -5.64
N THR A 170 7.63 3.48 -5.39
CA THR A 170 7.48 2.85 -4.07
C THR A 170 8.51 3.46 -3.13
N ILE A 171 8.10 3.79 -1.90
CA ILE A 171 9.00 4.32 -0.87
C ILE A 171 8.96 3.49 0.40
N ALA A 172 10.12 3.36 1.05
CA ALA A 172 10.25 2.66 2.32
C ALA A 172 11.33 3.30 3.19
N PHE A 173 11.09 3.34 4.50
CA PHE A 173 12.12 3.67 5.47
C PHE A 173 12.80 2.40 5.97
N SER A 174 14.12 2.44 6.04
CA SER A 174 14.89 1.45 6.79
C SER A 174 14.76 1.68 8.30
N PRO A 175 15.08 0.67 9.13
CA PRO A 175 15.17 0.82 10.58
C PRO A 175 16.15 1.91 11.05
N THR A 176 17.15 2.26 10.22
CA THR A 176 18.13 3.32 10.52
C THR A 176 17.71 4.70 10.02
N GLY A 177 16.46 4.88 9.58
CA GLY A 177 15.94 6.18 9.13
C GLY A 177 16.30 6.60 7.71
N LYS A 178 17.01 5.76 6.94
CA LYS A 178 17.24 6.03 5.50
C LYS A 178 15.97 5.78 4.70
N LEU A 179 15.63 6.73 3.82
CA LEU A 179 14.52 6.64 2.88
C LEU A 179 15.00 6.07 1.54
N TYR A 180 14.33 5.03 1.07
CA TYR A 180 14.56 4.41 -0.23
C TYR A 180 13.38 4.69 -1.16
N VAL A 181 13.67 4.92 -2.44
CA VAL A 181 12.66 5.13 -3.49
C VAL A 181 13.00 4.26 -4.69
N SER A 182 12.02 3.51 -5.20
CA SER A 182 12.15 2.80 -6.47
C SER A 182 11.83 3.74 -7.63
N VAL A 183 12.72 3.83 -8.61
CA VAL A 183 12.48 4.51 -9.89
C VAL A 183 12.59 3.45 -10.98
N GLY A 184 11.48 3.15 -11.64
CA GLY A 184 11.48 2.19 -12.74
C GLY A 184 11.96 2.82 -14.04
N SER A 185 12.44 1.99 -14.95
CA SER A 185 12.95 2.44 -16.25
C SER A 185 11.86 3.09 -17.09
N SER A 186 12.25 4.08 -17.89
CA SER A 186 11.41 4.80 -18.86
C SER A 186 10.81 3.89 -19.94
N CYS A 187 11.45 2.76 -20.25
CA CYS A 187 10.91 1.72 -21.13
C CYS A 187 11.51 0.33 -20.88
N ASN A 188 11.11 -0.65 -21.68
CA ASN A 188 11.61 -2.03 -21.62
C ASN A 188 13.11 -2.16 -21.99
N ALA A 189 13.62 -1.33 -22.92
CA ALA A 189 15.00 -1.38 -23.39
C ALA A 189 15.48 0.02 -23.85
N CYS A 190 15.73 0.91 -22.90
CA CYS A 190 16.16 2.29 -23.14
C CYS A 190 17.60 2.51 -22.63
N LYS A 191 18.32 3.42 -23.26
CA LYS A 191 19.49 4.08 -22.65
C LYS A 191 18.95 5.27 -21.87
N GLU A 192 19.25 5.31 -20.57
CA GLU A 192 18.76 6.33 -19.64
C GLU A 192 19.84 7.36 -19.30
#